data_AF-A0A3D2KG72-F1
#
_entry.id   AF-A0A3D2KG72-F1
#
_cell.length_a   1.000
_cell.length_b   1.000
_cell.length_c   1.000
_cell.angle_alpha   90.00
_cell.angle_beta   90.00
_cell.angle_gamma   90.00
#
_symmetry.space_group_name_H-M   'P 1'
#
loop_
_entity.id
_entity.type
_entity.pdbx_description
1 polymer ?
#
loop_
_entity_poly.entity_id
_entity_poly.type
_entity_poly.pdbx_seq_one_letter_code
_entity_poly.pdbx_strand_id
1 'polypeptide(L)'
;DWNDCINLSCYSDTPGESFQTYTNPKFAAEGGYSKIAESVMVATLFTYTGPNYVAILKHLGKDDEAAAAQAEIDKMKKNIMESAWDGDWFLRAYDANGEKMGSRECEEGQIF
;
A
#
# COMPACT_ATOMS: atom_id res chain seq x y z
N ASP A 1 -4.73 5.05 -2.61
CA ASP A 1 -3.65 5.57 -1.73
C ASP A 1 -3.58 7.08 -1.96
N TRP A 2 -2.42 7.74 -2.04
CA TRP A 2 -2.38 9.16 -2.42
C TRP A 2 -2.84 9.41 -3.86
N ASN A 3 -2.64 8.45 -4.77
CA ASN A 3 -3.14 8.58 -6.13
C ASN A 3 -4.61 8.12 -6.17
N ASP A 4 -5.53 9.09 -6.28
CA ASP A 4 -6.98 8.85 -6.33
C ASP A 4 -7.44 8.01 -7.53
N CYS A 5 -6.57 7.82 -8.53
CA CYS A 5 -6.86 7.08 -9.77
C CYS A 5 -6.24 5.67 -9.80
N ILE A 6 -5.62 5.20 -8.71
CA ILE A 6 -5.22 3.79 -8.57
C ILE A 6 -6.31 3.06 -7.78
N ASN A 7 -7.34 2.62 -8.51
CA ASN A 7 -8.58 2.06 -7.95
C ASN A 7 -8.62 0.52 -8.09
N LEU A 8 -7.73 -0.17 -7.38
CA LEU A 8 -7.49 -1.63 -7.48
C LEU A 8 -8.66 -2.51 -6.99
N SER A 9 -9.74 -1.89 -6.50
CA SER A 9 -10.97 -2.58 -6.09
C SER A 9 -12.21 -2.15 -6.88
N CYS A 10 -12.07 -1.31 -7.91
CA CYS A 10 -13.22 -0.71 -8.61
C CYS A 10 -13.78 -1.60 -9.72
N TYR A 11 -13.00 -1.92 -10.76
CA TYR A 11 -13.44 -2.72 -11.92
C TYR A 11 -14.79 -2.25 -12.52
N SER A 12 -15.06 -0.94 -12.53
CA SER A 12 -16.26 -0.39 -13.17
C SER A 12 -16.12 -0.43 -14.70
N ASP A 13 -17.18 -0.85 -15.38
CA ASP A 13 -17.36 -0.82 -16.83
C ASP A 13 -18.50 0.11 -17.27
N THR A 14 -19.10 0.84 -16.32
CA THR A 14 -20.32 1.62 -16.51
C THR A 14 -20.02 3.13 -16.44
N PRO A 15 -20.26 3.90 -17.53
CA PRO A 15 -20.06 5.34 -17.52
C PRO A 15 -20.88 6.06 -16.44
N GLY A 16 -20.23 6.98 -15.73
CA GLY A 16 -20.86 7.79 -14.68
C GLY A 16 -20.69 7.22 -13.27
N GLU A 17 -20.20 5.99 -13.12
CA GLU A 17 -19.77 5.47 -11.82
C GLU A 17 -18.45 6.12 -11.40
N SER A 18 -18.37 6.59 -10.16
CA SER A 18 -17.13 7.16 -9.62
C SER A 18 -16.15 6.04 -9.29
N PHE A 19 -14.96 6.07 -9.90
CA PHE A 19 -13.91 5.08 -9.64
C PHE A 19 -13.45 5.01 -8.18
N GLN A 20 -13.60 6.10 -7.43
CA GLN A 20 -13.19 6.19 -6.03
C GLN A 20 -14.21 5.57 -5.06
N THR A 21 -15.51 5.60 -5.40
CA THR A 21 -16.58 5.26 -4.44
C THR A 21 -17.43 4.08 -4.88
N TYR A 22 -17.41 3.72 -6.16
CA TYR A 22 -18.07 2.51 -6.64
C TYR A 22 -17.46 1.27 -5.98
N THR A 23 -18.34 0.41 -5.47
CA THR A 23 -17.97 -0.85 -4.81
C THR A 23 -18.34 -2.02 -5.72
N ASN A 24 -17.35 -2.74 -6.24
CA ASN A 24 -17.61 -3.86 -7.13
C ASN A 24 -18.29 -5.03 -6.38
N PRO A 25 -19.37 -5.64 -6.92
CA PRO A 25 -19.99 -6.83 -6.35
C PRO A 25 -19.02 -8.00 -6.13
N LYS A 26 -17.94 -8.11 -6.92
CA LYS A 26 -16.85 -9.09 -6.73
C LYS A 26 -16.30 -9.09 -5.30
N PHE A 27 -16.20 -7.92 -4.67
CA PHE A 27 -15.62 -7.77 -3.33
C PHE A 27 -16.68 -7.65 -2.23
N ALA A 28 -17.97 -7.87 -2.52
CA ALA A 28 -19.04 -7.71 -1.54
C ALA A 28 -18.85 -8.63 -0.32
N ALA A 29 -18.44 -9.87 -0.54
CA ALA A 29 -18.15 -10.83 0.53
C ALA A 29 -16.91 -10.45 1.37
N GLU A 30 -16.02 -9.60 0.84
CA GLU A 30 -14.79 -9.13 1.48
C GLU A 30 -14.96 -7.75 2.14
N GLY A 31 -16.18 -7.19 2.14
CA GLY A 31 -16.47 -5.87 2.72
C GLY A 31 -16.25 -4.71 1.76
N GLY A 32 -16.30 -4.96 0.45
CA GLY A 32 -16.36 -3.94 -0.60
C GLY A 32 -15.03 -3.54 -1.23
N TYR A 33 -13.93 -4.20 -0.87
CA TYR A 33 -12.61 -3.95 -1.45
C TYR A 33 -11.73 -5.20 -1.35
N SER A 34 -10.73 -5.29 -2.23
CA SER A 34 -9.77 -6.39 -2.24
C SER A 34 -8.99 -6.48 -0.93
N LYS A 35 -8.79 -7.70 -0.42
CA LYS A 35 -7.85 -7.98 0.68
C LYS A 35 -6.42 -8.27 0.24
N ILE A 36 -6.18 -8.29 -1.08
CA ILE A 36 -4.89 -8.64 -1.69
C ILE A 36 -4.16 -7.40 -2.21
N ALA A 37 -4.90 -6.40 -2.70
CA ALA A 37 -4.29 -5.20 -3.26
C ALA A 37 -3.48 -4.42 -2.20
N GLU A 38 -2.22 -4.12 -2.51
CA GLU A 38 -1.27 -3.47 -1.60
C GLU A 38 -0.61 -2.25 -2.25
N SER A 39 -0.28 -1.23 -1.47
CA SER A 39 0.38 0.00 -1.95
C SER A 39 1.77 0.16 -1.33
N VAL A 40 2.80 0.16 -2.18
CA VAL A 40 4.19 0.44 -1.77
C VAL A 40 4.34 1.90 -1.34
N MET A 41 3.53 2.81 -1.90
CA MET A 41 3.49 4.21 -1.46
C MET A 41 3.01 4.33 0.00
N VAL A 42 1.98 3.58 0.40
CA VAL A 42 1.51 3.58 1.81
C VAL A 42 2.54 2.90 2.72
N ALA A 43 3.14 1.80 2.28
CA ALA A 43 4.19 1.12 3.05
C ALA A 43 5.39 2.05 3.31
N THR A 44 5.85 2.77 2.28
CA THR A 44 6.95 3.74 2.40
C THR A 44 6.53 4.94 3.27
N LEU A 45 5.32 5.48 3.09
CA LEU A 45 4.79 6.55 3.94
C LEU A 45 4.74 6.13 5.42
N PHE A 46 4.32 4.90 5.71
CA PHE A 46 4.32 4.33 7.05
C PHE A 46 5.73 4.30 7.63
N THR A 47 6.73 3.82 6.89
CA THR A 47 8.12 3.78 7.37
C THR A 47 8.79 5.15 7.48
N TYR A 48 8.34 6.13 6.68
CA TYR A 48 8.83 7.51 6.71
C TYR A 48 8.27 8.30 7.89
N THR A 49 6.95 8.19 8.13
CA THR A 49 6.26 8.95 9.18
C THR A 49 6.29 8.25 10.53
N GLY A 50 6.39 6.92 10.56
CA GLY A 50 6.41 6.10 11.77
C GLY A 50 7.43 6.53 12.83
N PRO A 51 8.67 6.91 12.50
CA PRO A 51 9.64 7.40 13.48
C PRO A 51 9.15 8.64 14.27
N ASN A 52 8.37 9.53 13.66
CA ASN A 52 7.77 10.66 14.38
C ASN A 52 6.70 10.17 15.36
N TYR A 53 5.91 9.16 15.00
CA TYR A 53 4.94 8.55 15.91
C TYR A 53 5.63 7.88 17.10
N VAL A 54 6.73 7.15 16.87
CA VAL A 54 7.56 6.58 17.95
C VAL A 54 8.10 7.68 18.88
N ALA A 55 8.57 8.80 18.33
CA ALA A 55 9.07 9.93 19.12
C ALA A 55 7.96 10.56 19.99
N ILE A 56 6.74 10.69 19.45
CA ILE A 56 5.57 11.17 20.20
C ILE A 56 5.25 10.22 21.36
N LEU A 57 5.23 8.91 21.12
CA LEU A 57 4.95 7.92 22.17
C LEU A 57 5.98 7.96 23.30
N LYS A 58 7.28 8.08 22.96
CA LYS A 58 8.34 8.27 23.95
C LYS A 58 8.19 9.55 24.75
N HIS A 59 7.82 10.66 24.09
CA HIS A 59 7.55 11.93 24.78
C HIS A 59 6.39 11.81 25.78
N LEU A 60 5.41 10.96 25.49
CA LEU A 60 4.27 10.67 26.36
C LEU A 60 4.57 9.61 27.44
N GLY A 61 5.78 9.06 27.50
CA GLY A 61 6.15 7.98 28.43
C GLY A 61 5.50 6.63 28.12
N LYS A 62 5.08 6.41 26.86
CA LYS A 62 4.45 5.17 26.38
C LYS A 62 5.49 4.26 25.72
N ASP A 63 6.48 3.82 26.49
CA ASP A 63 7.64 3.11 25.95
C ASP A 63 7.29 1.74 25.31
N ASP A 64 6.34 1.00 25.88
CA ASP A 64 5.88 -0.28 25.32
C ASP A 64 5.20 -0.10 23.95
N GLU A 65 4.34 0.92 23.82
CA GLU A 65 3.69 1.27 22.54
C GLU A 65 4.75 1.75 21.52
N ALA A 66 5.75 2.53 21.97
CA ALA A 66 6.83 3.01 21.13
C ALA A 66 7.69 1.85 20.59
N ALA A 67 7.99 0.86 21.43
CA ALA A 67 8.71 -0.34 21.04
C ALA A 67 7.91 -1.20 20.05
N ALA A 68 6.60 -1.36 20.28
CA ALA A 68 5.71 -2.08 19.35
C ALA A 68 5.63 -1.36 17.99
N ALA A 69 5.46 -0.04 17.99
CA ALA A 69 5.43 0.76 16.75
C ALA A 69 6.76 0.66 15.98
N GLN A 70 7.90 0.74 16.68
CA GLN A 70 9.22 0.56 16.07
C GLN A 70 9.38 -0.83 15.43
N ALA A 71 8.91 -1.89 16.09
CA ALA A 71 8.96 -3.24 15.56
C ALA A 71 8.17 -3.39 14.25
N GLU A 72 6.97 -2.81 14.15
CA GLU A 72 6.19 -2.83 12.91
C GLU A 72 6.82 -1.98 11.80
N ILE A 73 7.47 -0.85 12.12
CA ILE A 73 8.23 -0.05 11.15
C ILE A 73 9.39 -0.87 10.58
N ASP A 74 10.17 -1.54 11.42
CA ASP A 74 11.34 -2.31 10.99
C ASP A 74 10.92 -3.53 10.15
N LYS A 75 9.82 -4.19 10.55
CA LYS A 75 9.19 -5.24 9.76
C LYS A 75 8.72 -4.73 8.39
N MET A 76 8.07 -3.57 8.32
CA MET A 76 7.62 -3.00 7.05
C MET A 76 8.80 -2.61 6.15
N LYS A 77 9.88 -2.04 6.70
CA LYS A 77 11.11 -1.75 5.95
C LYS A 77 11.69 -3.02 5.34
N LYS A 78 11.74 -4.11 6.11
CA LYS A 78 12.19 -5.42 5.63
C LYS A 78 11.31 -5.92 4.48
N ASN A 79 9.98 -5.90 4.66
CA ASN A 79 9.03 -6.34 3.63
C ASN A 79 9.16 -5.53 2.34
N ILE A 80 9.34 -4.21 2.42
CA ILE A 80 9.56 -3.36 1.24
C ILE A 80 10.81 -3.80 0.47
N MET A 81 11.91 -4.05 1.17
CA MET A 81 13.16 -4.46 0.52
C MET A 81 13.10 -5.89 -0.06
N GLU A 82 12.39 -6.80 0.60
CA GLU A 82 12.27 -8.20 0.16
C GLU A 82 11.28 -8.38 -1.00
N SER A 83 10.16 -7.65 -0.97
CA SER A 83 9.06 -7.88 -1.91
C SER A 83 8.86 -6.75 -2.90
N ALA A 84 9.15 -5.50 -2.54
CA ALA A 84 8.84 -4.34 -3.37
C ALA A 84 10.04 -3.76 -4.14
N TRP A 85 11.26 -4.28 -3.94
CA TRP A 85 12.41 -3.89 -4.76
C TRP A 85 12.37 -4.64 -6.08
N ASP A 86 12.15 -3.90 -7.16
CA ASP A 86 12.06 -4.47 -8.50
C ASP A 86 13.43 -4.61 -9.17
N GLY A 87 14.49 -4.13 -8.53
CA GLY A 87 15.90 -4.32 -8.90
C GLY A 87 16.67 -3.04 -9.19
N ASP A 88 16.04 -2.11 -9.89
CA ASP A 88 16.56 -0.77 -10.19
C ASP A 88 15.71 0.34 -9.55
N TRP A 89 14.48 0.00 -9.14
CA TRP A 89 13.50 0.88 -8.51
C TRP A 89 12.54 0.07 -7.62
N PHE A 90 11.64 0.76 -6.93
CA PHE A 90 10.56 0.13 -6.15
C PHE A 90 9.28 -0.03 -6.97
N LEU A 91 8.59 -1.15 -6.78
CA LEU A 91 7.24 -1.38 -7.30
C LEU A 91 6.28 -0.27 -6.87
N ARG A 92 5.21 -0.07 -7.66
CA ARG A 92 4.16 0.88 -7.32
C ARG A 92 3.12 0.28 -6.37
N ALA A 93 2.70 -0.95 -6.64
CA ALA A 93 1.62 -1.64 -5.94
C ALA A 93 1.60 -3.14 -6.31
N TYR A 94 0.79 -3.90 -5.60
CA TYR A 94 0.24 -5.18 -6.05
C TYR A 94 -1.26 -5.02 -6.31
N ASP A 95 -1.76 -5.53 -7.42
CA ASP A 95 -3.17 -5.44 -7.77
C ASP A 95 -4.05 -6.42 -6.98
N ALA A 96 -5.35 -6.47 -7.25
CA ALA A 96 -6.26 -7.36 -6.52
C ALA A 96 -6.06 -8.86 -6.81
N ASN A 97 -5.24 -9.22 -7.80
CA ASN A 97 -4.81 -10.59 -8.07
C ASN A 97 -3.42 -10.89 -7.48
N GLY A 98 -2.75 -9.90 -6.88
CA GLY A 98 -1.39 -10.01 -6.38
C GLY A 98 -0.33 -9.84 -7.47
N GLU A 99 -0.69 -9.30 -8.63
CA GLU A 99 0.23 -9.02 -9.73
C GLU A 99 0.94 -7.69 -9.49
N LYS A 100 2.21 -7.60 -9.91
CA LYS A 100 3.04 -6.41 -9.71
C LYS A 100 2.54 -5.26 -10.60
N MET A 101 2.55 -4.05 -10.06
CA MET A 101 2.38 -2.80 -10.81
C MET A 101 3.62 -1.92 -10.65
N GLY A 102 4.01 -1.17 -11.70
CA GLY A 102 5.24 -0.38 -11.64
C GLY A 102 6.50 -1.24 -11.70
N SER A 103 6.43 -2.38 -12.39
CA SER A 103 7.53 -3.34 -12.52
C SER A 103 8.07 -3.34 -13.94
N ARG A 104 9.35 -3.69 -14.11
CA ARG A 104 9.93 -4.06 -15.41
C ARG A 104 9.25 -5.24 -16.08
N GLU A 105 8.48 -6.03 -15.33
CA GLU A 105 7.68 -7.14 -15.84
C GLU A 105 6.38 -6.67 -16.53
N CYS A 106 5.95 -5.43 -16.29
CA CYS A 106 4.75 -4.86 -16.92
C CYS A 106 5.03 -4.47 -18.39
N GLU A 107 4.03 -4.58 -19.27
CA GLU A 107 4.14 -4.08 -20.65
C GLU A 107 4.19 -2.54 -20.70
N GLU A 108 3.37 -1.89 -19.87
CA GLU A 108 3.31 -0.44 -19.71
C GLU A 108 3.42 -0.04 -18.24
N GLY A 109 3.75 1.22 -17.97
CA GLY A 109 3.83 1.73 -16.60
C GLY A 109 4.93 1.06 -15.78
N GLN A 110 6.07 0.76 -16.39
CA GLN A 110 7.25 0.17 -15.74
C GLN A 110 7.91 1.19 -14.79
N ILE A 111 8.73 2.10 -15.36
CA ILE A 111 9.36 3.34 -14.87
C ILE A 111 10.61 3.57 -15.76
N PHE A 112 11.03 4.82 -15.96
CA PHE A 112 12.10 5.19 -16.89
C PHE A 112 13.31 5.79 -16.19
#